data_AF-A0A7Y1UIA8-F1
#
_entry.id   AF-A0A7Y1UIA8-F1
#
_cell.length_a   1.000
_cell.length_b   1.000
_cell.length_c   1.000
_cell.angle_alpha   90.00
_cell.angle_beta   90.00
_cell.angle_gamma   90.00
#
_symmetry.space_group_name_H-M   'P 1'
#
loop_
_entity.id
_entity.type
_entity.pdbx_description
1 polymer ?
#
loop_
_entity_poly.entity_id
_entity_poly.type
_entity_poly.pdbx_seq_one_letter_code
_entity_poly.pdbx_strand_id
1 'polypeptide(L)'
;MLNPVRFLLLGGALTGVILAEELPMLSEKPWLGCFAGFESSSFDVAVGSDGETIIYHKNRGKRLSDIVATKVRFILEEEVKGKWVKRKIQEDGFATSQEPNPDADEVRFTATYTGGTKVQIDHEFSRGKVLLGVKVVEKTTENPVRAGVETMVGDLFRNIERDVPKDELEDVLDDKIQKTRLKLEPFEGSARKYDLGDTMKEDEKAEFDELVQKLKSVELSSEKIGNNRIVWMTEDTGKGYLELRQTKPLYHGFYVVWRPLPGKEGEEGSRLEMEMK
;
A
#
# COMPACT_ATOMS: atom_id res chain seq x y z
N MET A 1 -3.68 69.80 -26.68
CA MET A 1 -3.52 68.74 -27.69
C MET A 1 -2.70 67.61 -27.08
N LEU A 2 -3.25 66.40 -27.19
CA LEU A 2 -2.64 65.07 -27.04
C LEU A 2 -2.25 64.55 -25.65
N ASN A 3 -2.70 63.30 -25.46
CA ASN A 3 -2.89 62.47 -24.28
C ASN A 3 -1.60 61.83 -23.72
N PRO A 4 -1.67 61.22 -22.51
CA PRO A 4 -0.54 60.62 -21.83
C PRO A 4 -0.30 59.18 -22.27
N VAL A 5 0.97 58.76 -22.36
CA VAL A 5 1.33 57.34 -22.50
C VAL A 5 1.45 56.74 -21.11
N ARG A 6 0.42 55.99 -20.73
CA ARG A 6 0.43 55.01 -19.64
C ARG A 6 1.35 53.87 -20.03
N PHE A 7 2.44 53.65 -19.28
CA PHE A 7 3.13 52.36 -19.27
C PHE A 7 2.40 51.44 -18.29
N LEU A 8 1.62 50.52 -18.84
CA LEU A 8 1.07 49.36 -18.16
C LEU A 8 2.19 48.30 -18.10
N LEU A 9 2.79 48.13 -16.92
CA LEU A 9 3.60 46.95 -16.61
C LEU A 9 2.64 45.78 -16.40
N LEU A 10 2.50 44.92 -17.41
CA LEU A 10 1.91 43.60 -17.25
C LEU A 10 2.84 42.78 -16.34
N GLY A 11 2.41 42.51 -15.11
CA GLY A 11 2.98 41.46 -14.29
C GLY A 11 2.63 40.11 -14.90
N GLY A 12 3.62 39.44 -15.49
CA GLY A 12 3.49 38.05 -15.92
C GLY A 12 3.39 37.16 -14.70
N ALA A 13 2.23 36.52 -14.52
CA ALA A 13 2.09 35.41 -13.60
C ALA A 13 2.94 34.24 -14.14
N LEU A 14 4.03 33.91 -13.44
CA LEU A 14 4.75 32.66 -13.62
C LEU A 14 3.84 31.54 -13.10
N THR A 15 2.99 31.01 -13.98
CA THR A 15 2.38 29.70 -13.78
C THR A 15 3.49 28.68 -13.87
N GLY A 16 3.98 28.21 -12.73
CA GLY A 16 4.89 27.08 -12.66
C GLY A 16 4.21 25.88 -13.31
N VAL A 17 4.69 25.50 -14.49
CA VAL A 17 4.32 24.23 -15.11
C VAL A 17 5.03 23.16 -14.30
N ILE A 18 4.31 22.54 -13.38
CA ILE A 18 4.77 21.29 -12.76
C ILE A 18 4.63 20.23 -13.86
N LEU A 19 5.71 20.00 -14.59
CA LEU A 19 5.81 18.90 -15.53
C LEU A 19 5.85 17.60 -14.71
N ALA A 20 5.09 16.61 -15.16
CA ALA A 20 5.09 15.28 -14.58
C ALA A 20 6.35 14.55 -15.08
N GLU A 21 7.08 13.91 -14.17
CA GLU A 21 8.37 13.25 -14.38
C GLU A 21 8.46 12.01 -13.45
N GLU A 22 9.39 11.10 -13.66
CA GLU A 22 9.73 10.09 -12.65
C GLU A 22 10.21 10.76 -11.34
N LEU A 23 10.03 10.11 -10.18
CA LEU A 23 10.54 10.70 -8.93
C LEU A 23 12.08 10.72 -8.93
N PRO A 24 12.73 11.80 -8.48
CA PRO A 24 14.18 11.94 -8.52
C PRO A 24 14.88 10.87 -7.65
N MET A 25 16.02 10.33 -8.10
CA MET A 25 16.69 9.18 -7.45
C MET A 25 17.91 9.56 -6.61
N LEU A 26 18.20 8.77 -5.56
CA LEU A 26 19.45 8.82 -4.78
C LEU A 26 20.62 8.10 -5.50
N SER A 27 21.81 8.72 -5.52
CA SER A 27 22.97 8.26 -6.30
C SER A 27 24.24 7.86 -5.50
N GLU A 28 24.24 7.87 -4.15
CA GLU A 28 25.48 7.64 -3.37
C GLU A 28 25.56 6.40 -2.43
N LYS A 29 24.48 5.71 -2.01
CA LYS A 29 24.51 4.54 -1.05
C LYS A 29 23.32 3.54 -1.19
N PRO A 30 23.34 2.31 -0.60
CA PRO A 30 22.99 0.98 -1.19
C PRO A 30 21.52 0.72 -1.61
N TRP A 31 20.66 1.71 -1.54
CA TRP A 31 19.30 1.75 -2.13
C TRP A 31 19.30 2.58 -3.43
N LEU A 32 20.43 2.58 -4.13
CA LEU A 32 20.68 3.33 -5.37
C LEU A 32 19.53 3.12 -6.37
N GLY A 33 18.68 4.15 -6.46
CA GLY A 33 17.48 4.18 -7.28
C GLY A 33 16.14 4.40 -6.57
N CYS A 34 16.12 4.63 -5.26
CA CYS A 34 14.91 5.08 -4.56
C CYS A 34 14.89 6.61 -4.39
N PHE A 35 13.69 7.18 -4.35
CA PHE A 35 13.42 8.59 -4.08
C PHE A 35 13.53 8.90 -2.59
N ALA A 36 12.96 8.03 -1.75
CA ALA A 36 13.01 8.21 -0.30
C ALA A 36 13.28 6.90 0.43
N GLY A 37 13.86 7.00 1.62
CA GLY A 37 14.13 5.88 2.52
C GLY A 37 13.75 6.20 3.95
N PHE A 38 13.53 5.15 4.74
CA PHE A 38 13.38 5.26 6.20
C PHE A 38 13.97 4.01 6.86
N GLU A 39 14.80 4.18 7.88
CA GLU A 39 15.38 3.08 8.65
C GLU A 39 14.82 3.03 10.07
N SER A 40 14.36 1.86 10.48
CA SER A 40 13.96 1.58 11.86
C SER A 40 14.61 0.30 12.39
N SER A 41 14.39 0.00 13.67
CA SER A 41 14.87 -1.24 14.29
C SER A 41 14.17 -2.50 13.76
N SER A 42 12.91 -2.37 13.32
CA SER A 42 12.05 -3.49 12.93
C SER A 42 11.90 -3.62 11.41
N PHE A 43 12.06 -2.55 10.66
CA PHE A 43 11.95 -2.55 9.20
C PHE A 43 12.71 -1.40 8.57
N ASP A 44 12.96 -1.52 7.28
CA ASP A 44 13.34 -0.40 6.42
C ASP A 44 12.29 -0.17 5.34
N VAL A 45 12.16 1.07 4.90
CA VAL A 45 11.30 1.45 3.79
C VAL A 45 12.16 2.03 2.67
N ALA A 46 11.81 1.69 1.43
CA ALA A 46 12.30 2.37 0.25
C ALA A 46 11.10 2.73 -0.64
N VAL A 47 11.02 3.99 -1.07
CA VAL A 47 10.06 4.48 -2.06
C VAL A 47 10.79 4.63 -3.39
N GLY A 48 10.44 3.80 -4.37
CA GLY A 48 11.05 3.80 -5.70
C GLY A 48 10.71 5.04 -6.54
N SER A 49 11.39 5.20 -7.68
CA SER A 49 11.08 6.28 -8.64
C SER A 49 9.69 6.13 -9.28
N ASP A 50 9.18 4.90 -9.31
CA ASP A 50 7.86 4.49 -9.79
C ASP A 50 6.76 4.57 -8.71
N GLY A 51 7.08 5.11 -7.54
CA GLY A 51 6.18 5.19 -6.39
C GLY A 51 5.85 3.85 -5.74
N GLU A 52 6.41 2.71 -6.18
CA GLU A 52 6.31 1.44 -5.45
C GLU A 52 7.07 1.59 -4.14
N THR A 53 6.39 1.28 -3.04
CA THR A 53 7.00 1.31 -1.70
C THR A 53 7.29 -0.12 -1.26
N ILE A 54 8.54 -0.38 -0.86
CA ILE A 54 8.97 -1.69 -0.39
C ILE A 54 9.34 -1.57 1.09
N ILE A 55 8.72 -2.41 1.90
CA ILE A 55 8.97 -2.52 3.34
C ILE A 55 9.76 -3.81 3.57
N TYR A 56 11.03 -3.64 3.93
CA TYR A 56 11.96 -4.72 4.24
C TYR A 56 11.91 -5.04 5.74
N HIS A 57 11.35 -6.18 6.10
CA HIS A 57 11.31 -6.64 7.49
C HIS A 57 12.71 -6.96 8.00
N LYS A 58 13.00 -6.62 9.26
CA LYS A 58 14.25 -6.96 9.93
C LYS A 58 14.03 -8.05 10.98
N ASN A 59 15.04 -8.90 11.17
CA ASN A 59 15.16 -9.79 12.31
C ASN A 59 16.50 -9.50 13.00
N ARG A 60 16.46 -9.16 14.30
CA ARG A 60 17.65 -8.75 15.08
C ARG A 60 18.49 -7.68 14.36
N GLY A 61 17.81 -6.68 13.78
CA GLY A 61 18.43 -5.55 13.08
C GLY A 61 18.92 -5.85 11.66
N LYS A 62 18.81 -7.09 11.16
CA LYS A 62 19.22 -7.46 9.79
C LYS A 62 18.02 -7.59 8.88
N ARG A 63 18.07 -6.99 7.69
CA ARG A 63 17.04 -7.17 6.64
C ARG A 63 16.87 -8.65 6.31
N LEU A 64 15.62 -9.07 6.20
CA LEU A 64 15.25 -10.34 5.59
C LEU A 64 15.29 -10.25 4.06
N SER A 65 15.14 -11.40 3.41
CA SER A 65 15.08 -11.49 1.94
C SER A 65 13.92 -10.67 1.36
N ASP A 66 14.14 -10.07 0.19
CA ASP A 66 13.13 -9.35 -0.59
C ASP A 66 11.88 -10.19 -0.89
N ILE A 67 12.00 -11.53 -0.86
CA ILE A 67 10.87 -12.46 -1.05
C ILE A 67 9.78 -12.26 0.02
N VAL A 68 10.18 -11.93 1.25
CA VAL A 68 9.25 -11.71 2.37
C VAL A 68 8.93 -10.21 2.57
N ALA A 69 9.50 -9.33 1.75
CA ALA A 69 9.20 -7.91 1.82
C ALA A 69 7.72 -7.64 1.52
N THR A 70 7.19 -6.60 2.15
CA THR A 70 5.83 -6.15 1.89
C THR A 70 5.89 -5.04 0.86
N LYS A 71 5.18 -5.22 -0.26
CA LYS A 71 5.12 -4.21 -1.32
C LYS A 71 3.83 -3.41 -1.20
N VAL A 72 3.91 -2.11 -1.39
CA VAL A 72 2.80 -1.19 -1.29
C VAL A 72 2.67 -0.46 -2.62
N ARG A 73 1.45 -0.45 -3.15
CA ARG A 73 1.09 0.22 -4.40
C ARG A 73 -0.13 1.09 -4.19
N PHE A 74 -0.13 2.23 -4.84
CA PHE A 74 -1.28 3.12 -4.87
C PHE A 74 -2.16 2.76 -6.06
N ILE A 75 -3.46 2.63 -5.81
CA ILE A 75 -4.42 2.22 -6.83
C ILE A 75 -5.45 3.32 -7.05
N LEU A 76 -5.87 3.47 -8.30
CA LEU A 76 -7.06 4.20 -8.68
C LEU A 76 -7.97 3.24 -9.44
N GLU A 77 -9.21 3.11 -9.01
CA GLU A 77 -10.24 2.33 -9.71
C GLU A 77 -11.33 3.29 -10.20
N GLU A 78 -11.80 3.08 -11.42
CA GLU A 78 -12.93 3.80 -12.01
C GLU A 78 -14.06 2.82 -12.32
N GLU A 79 -15.30 3.22 -12.03
CA GLU A 79 -16.46 2.42 -12.35
C GLU A 79 -16.82 2.57 -13.83
N VAL A 80 -16.71 1.48 -14.59
CA VAL A 80 -17.05 1.42 -16.01
C VAL A 80 -18.07 0.32 -16.21
N LYS A 81 -19.29 0.70 -16.61
CA LYS A 81 -20.41 -0.23 -16.85
C LYS A 81 -20.70 -1.14 -15.64
N GLY A 82 -20.70 -0.56 -14.45
CA GLY A 82 -20.99 -1.27 -13.18
C GLY A 82 -19.85 -2.14 -12.67
N LYS A 83 -18.64 -2.02 -13.22
CA LYS A 83 -17.45 -2.76 -12.76
C LYS A 83 -16.31 -1.80 -12.46
N TRP A 84 -15.65 -2.02 -11.33
CA TRP A 84 -14.44 -1.28 -10.96
C TRP A 84 -13.25 -1.77 -11.79
N VAL A 85 -12.62 -0.86 -12.54
CA VAL A 85 -11.45 -1.14 -13.37
C VAL A 85 -10.26 -0.34 -12.85
N LYS A 86 -9.14 -1.01 -12.60
CA LYS A 86 -7.88 -0.35 -12.20
C LYS A 86 -7.34 0.52 -13.34
N ARG A 87 -7.02 1.78 -13.04
CA ARG A 87 -6.26 2.69 -13.89
C ARG A 87 -4.77 2.52 -13.61
N LYS A 88 -3.93 2.70 -14.63
CA LYS A 88 -2.47 2.63 -14.47
C LYS A 88 -1.92 4.02 -14.16
N ILE A 89 -0.82 4.10 -13.44
CA ILE A 89 -0.03 5.33 -13.35
C ILE A 89 0.64 5.56 -14.71
N GLN A 90 0.75 6.81 -15.14
CA GLN A 90 1.49 7.16 -16.36
C GLN A 90 3.00 7.01 -16.14
N GLU A 91 3.77 6.73 -17.20
CA GLU A 91 5.22 6.45 -17.14
C GLU A 91 6.00 7.59 -16.43
N ASP A 92 5.68 8.84 -16.77
CA ASP A 92 6.18 10.05 -16.11
C ASP A 92 5.10 10.69 -15.22
N GLY A 93 4.29 9.87 -14.54
CA GLY A 93 3.06 10.32 -13.89
C GLY A 93 3.26 11.04 -12.57
N PHE A 94 4.48 11.16 -12.06
CA PHE A 94 4.74 11.61 -10.69
C PHE A 94 5.11 13.10 -10.63
N ALA A 95 4.75 13.74 -9.52
CA ALA A 95 5.14 15.10 -9.21
C ALA A 95 5.32 15.27 -7.71
N THR A 96 6.44 15.87 -7.31
CA THR A 96 6.73 16.21 -5.92
C THR A 96 7.55 17.49 -5.84
N SER A 97 7.42 18.22 -4.74
CA SER A 97 8.30 19.34 -4.41
C SER A 97 9.41 18.96 -3.43
N GLN A 98 9.42 17.70 -2.96
CA GLN A 98 10.43 17.21 -2.02
C GLN A 98 11.69 16.75 -2.77
N GLU A 99 12.84 17.00 -2.16
CA GLU A 99 14.11 16.46 -2.62
C GLU A 99 14.25 15.00 -2.17
N PRO A 100 15.00 14.16 -2.91
CA PRO A 100 15.29 12.80 -2.49
C PRO A 100 15.94 12.76 -1.10
N ASN A 101 15.41 11.92 -0.21
CA ASN A 101 15.88 11.86 1.17
C ASN A 101 15.95 10.41 1.68
N PRO A 102 17.15 9.88 2.01
CA PRO A 102 17.31 8.52 2.52
C PRO A 102 16.80 8.31 3.95
N ASP A 103 16.56 9.41 4.69
CA ASP A 103 16.14 9.44 6.09
C ASP A 103 14.87 10.29 6.22
N ALA A 104 13.87 9.99 5.41
CA ALA A 104 12.60 10.71 5.38
C ALA A 104 11.64 10.16 6.44
N ASP A 105 11.11 11.04 7.29
CA ASP A 105 10.00 10.71 8.20
C ASP A 105 8.63 10.93 7.53
N GLU A 106 8.57 11.70 6.43
CA GLU A 106 7.35 11.95 5.64
C GLU A 106 7.68 12.04 4.15
N VAL A 107 6.84 11.45 3.30
CA VAL A 107 6.95 11.54 1.84
C VAL A 107 5.59 11.81 1.22
N ARG A 108 5.51 12.86 0.41
CA ARG A 108 4.33 13.30 -0.33
C ARG A 108 4.65 13.48 -1.80
N PHE A 109 3.83 12.87 -2.64
CA PHE A 109 3.88 13.05 -4.09
C PHE A 109 2.49 12.91 -4.70
N THR A 110 2.33 13.41 -5.92
CA THR A 110 1.12 13.25 -6.71
C THR A 110 1.38 12.28 -7.84
N ALA A 111 0.50 11.30 -8.02
CA ALA A 111 0.51 10.37 -9.15
C ALA A 111 -0.63 10.69 -10.12
N THR A 112 -0.30 10.76 -11.40
CA THR A 112 -1.22 10.96 -12.52
C THR A 112 -1.53 9.62 -13.15
N TYR A 113 -2.81 9.25 -13.16
CA TYR A 113 -3.28 7.99 -13.71
C TYR A 113 -3.75 8.15 -15.16
N THR A 114 -3.82 7.05 -15.90
CA THR A 114 -4.41 6.99 -17.24
C THR A 114 -5.80 7.61 -17.23
N GLY A 115 -6.02 8.60 -18.10
CA GLY A 115 -7.22 9.44 -18.11
C GLY A 115 -7.02 10.82 -17.47
N GLY A 116 -5.87 11.08 -16.82
CA GLY A 116 -5.48 12.38 -16.29
C GLY A 116 -5.92 12.65 -14.85
N THR A 117 -6.62 11.72 -14.21
CA THR A 117 -6.99 11.86 -12.79
C THR A 117 -5.74 11.80 -11.91
N LYS A 118 -5.60 12.76 -10.98
CA LYS A 118 -4.44 12.91 -10.10
C LYS A 118 -4.81 12.55 -8.67
N VAL A 119 -3.92 11.81 -8.02
CA VAL A 119 -4.05 11.39 -6.62
C VAL A 119 -2.81 11.85 -5.86
N GLN A 120 -3.00 12.65 -4.82
CA GLN A 120 -1.96 12.92 -3.83
C GLN A 120 -1.83 11.69 -2.93
N ILE A 121 -0.58 11.33 -2.67
CA ILE A 121 -0.16 10.17 -1.88
C ILE A 121 0.72 10.71 -0.75
N ASP A 122 0.44 10.23 0.45
CA ASP A 122 1.11 10.65 1.68
C ASP A 122 1.64 9.41 2.42
N HIS A 123 2.91 9.48 2.82
CA HIS A 123 3.56 8.51 3.70
C HIS A 123 4.02 9.23 4.95
N GLU A 124 3.76 8.65 6.11
CA GLU A 124 4.38 9.04 7.36
C GLU A 124 5.06 7.82 7.97
N PHE A 125 6.33 7.93 8.31
CA PHE A 125 7.14 6.87 8.85
C PHE A 125 7.49 7.18 10.30
N SER A 126 7.28 6.22 11.17
CA SER A 126 7.69 6.34 12.57
C SER A 126 8.13 4.99 13.12
N ARG A 127 8.62 4.96 14.37
CA ARG A 127 9.12 3.75 14.99
C ARG A 127 8.02 2.69 15.08
N GLY A 128 8.14 1.63 14.28
CA GLY A 128 7.19 0.51 14.29
C GLY A 128 5.92 0.76 13.47
N LYS A 129 5.78 1.90 12.77
CA LYS A 129 4.55 2.25 12.04
C LYS A 129 4.81 2.91 10.70
N VAL A 130 3.91 2.67 9.77
CA VAL A 130 3.79 3.39 8.50
C VAL A 130 2.34 3.83 8.34
N LEU A 131 2.11 5.12 8.11
CA LEU A 131 0.79 5.66 7.75
C LEU A 131 0.79 6.00 6.27
N LEU A 132 -0.27 5.60 5.55
CA LEU A 132 -0.40 5.78 4.11
C LEU A 132 -1.75 6.43 3.80
N GLY A 133 -1.72 7.62 3.20
CA GLY A 133 -2.88 8.39 2.81
C GLY A 133 -3.00 8.50 1.29
N VAL A 134 -4.24 8.63 0.81
CA VAL A 134 -4.54 8.97 -0.58
C VAL A 134 -5.64 10.03 -0.64
N LYS A 135 -5.52 10.95 -1.60
CA LYS A 135 -6.53 11.97 -1.87
C LYS A 135 -6.64 12.25 -3.36
N VAL A 136 -7.83 12.11 -3.94
CA VAL A 136 -8.06 12.54 -5.33
C VAL A 136 -8.03 14.06 -5.37
N VAL A 137 -7.04 14.64 -6.06
CA VAL A 137 -6.86 16.11 -6.14
C VAL A 137 -7.38 16.69 -7.45
N GLU A 138 -7.44 15.88 -8.51
CA GLU A 138 -8.02 16.27 -9.79
C GLU A 138 -8.73 15.07 -10.41
N LYS A 139 -10.03 15.19 -10.69
CA LYS A 139 -10.85 14.16 -11.33
C LYS A 139 -11.22 14.62 -12.75
N THR A 140 -10.91 13.81 -13.74
CA THR A 140 -11.09 14.13 -15.17
C THR A 140 -12.24 13.36 -15.84
N THR A 141 -12.86 12.44 -15.12
CA THR A 141 -13.96 11.58 -15.60
C THR A 141 -15.26 11.88 -14.84
N GLU A 142 -16.40 11.70 -15.51
CA GLU A 142 -17.72 11.77 -14.87
C GLU A 142 -17.98 10.53 -14.00
N ASN A 143 -17.43 9.38 -14.38
CA ASN A 143 -17.62 8.11 -13.66
C ASN A 143 -17.11 8.18 -12.21
N PRO A 144 -17.72 7.45 -11.26
CA PRO A 144 -17.17 7.30 -9.93
C PRO A 144 -15.73 6.77 -9.96
N VAL A 145 -14.87 7.35 -9.12
CA VAL A 145 -13.49 6.92 -8.92
C VAL A 145 -13.25 6.66 -7.44
N ARG A 146 -12.35 5.73 -7.13
CA ARG A 146 -11.87 5.49 -5.78
C ARG A 146 -10.37 5.24 -5.78
N ALA A 147 -9.65 6.00 -4.98
CA ALA A 147 -8.24 5.77 -4.70
C ALA A 147 -8.10 4.83 -3.50
N GLY A 148 -6.98 4.13 -3.41
CA GLY A 148 -6.69 3.26 -2.28
C GLY A 148 -5.22 2.84 -2.22
N VAL A 149 -4.91 2.03 -1.22
CA VAL A 149 -3.59 1.48 -1.00
C VAL A 149 -3.69 -0.05 -1.05
N GLU A 150 -2.93 -0.67 -1.94
CA GLU A 150 -2.84 -2.12 -2.08
C GLU A 150 -1.50 -2.59 -1.53
N THR A 151 -1.55 -3.37 -0.45
CA THR A 151 -0.37 -3.97 0.17
C THR A 151 -0.29 -5.44 -0.20
N MET A 152 0.80 -5.87 -0.82
CA MET A 152 1.09 -7.25 -1.15
C MET A 152 2.00 -7.87 -0.09
N VAL A 153 1.52 -8.94 0.53
CA VAL A 153 2.34 -9.84 1.34
C VAL A 153 2.99 -10.87 0.41
N GLY A 154 4.31 -10.97 0.47
CA GLY A 154 5.09 -11.91 -0.33
C GLY A 154 4.74 -13.38 -0.04
N ASP A 155 5.17 -14.26 -0.94
CA ASP A 155 4.97 -15.71 -0.83
C ASP A 155 5.93 -16.29 0.22
N LEU A 156 5.41 -16.44 1.45
CA LEU A 156 6.18 -16.91 2.61
C LEU A 156 6.65 -18.37 2.46
N PHE A 157 6.02 -19.14 1.56
CA PHE A 157 6.23 -20.58 1.39
C PHE A 157 6.44 -20.97 -0.09
N ARG A 158 7.06 -20.08 -0.88
CA ARG A 158 7.17 -20.14 -2.35
C ARG A 158 7.52 -21.49 -2.97
N ASN A 159 8.35 -22.29 -2.32
CA ASN A 159 8.84 -23.54 -2.87
C ASN A 159 8.25 -24.78 -2.18
N ILE A 160 7.26 -24.64 -1.29
CA ILE A 160 6.77 -25.75 -0.47
C ILE A 160 6.24 -26.91 -1.32
N GLU A 161 5.51 -26.63 -2.39
CA GLU A 161 4.97 -27.67 -3.30
C GLU A 161 6.03 -28.35 -4.17
N ARG A 162 7.22 -27.73 -4.31
CA ARG A 162 8.36 -28.32 -5.02
C ARG A 162 9.24 -29.14 -4.09
N ASP A 163 9.44 -28.63 -2.88
CA ASP A 163 10.41 -29.14 -1.92
C ASP A 163 9.82 -30.27 -1.05
N VAL A 164 8.50 -30.47 -1.08
CA VAL A 164 7.77 -31.48 -0.30
C VAL A 164 6.98 -32.42 -1.22
N PRO A 165 7.08 -33.75 -1.04
CA PRO A 165 6.20 -34.71 -1.72
C PRO A 165 4.72 -34.40 -1.48
N LYS A 166 3.85 -34.64 -2.48
CA LYS A 166 2.42 -34.30 -2.38
C LYS A 166 1.70 -35.00 -1.23
N ASP A 167 2.11 -36.23 -0.93
CA ASP A 167 1.60 -37.08 0.15
C ASP A 167 2.05 -36.62 1.54
N GLU A 168 3.11 -35.81 1.63
CA GLU A 168 3.60 -35.20 2.88
C GLU A 168 3.24 -33.72 3.00
N LEU A 169 2.66 -33.12 1.94
CA LEU A 169 2.41 -31.68 1.89
C LEU A 169 1.43 -31.24 2.98
N GLU A 170 0.36 -31.99 3.22
CA GLU A 170 -0.63 -31.68 4.25
C GLU A 170 0.00 -31.68 5.65
N ASP A 171 0.77 -32.72 5.98
CA ASP A 171 1.50 -32.81 7.26
C ASP A 171 2.53 -31.68 7.43
N VAL A 172 3.19 -31.27 6.35
CA VAL A 172 4.17 -30.17 6.38
C VAL A 172 3.49 -28.81 6.43
N LEU A 173 2.32 -28.64 5.80
CA LEU A 173 1.49 -27.45 5.94
C LEU A 173 1.04 -27.30 7.40
N ASP A 174 0.59 -28.40 8.00
CA ASP A 174 0.19 -28.45 9.40
C ASP A 174 1.37 -28.12 10.34
N ASP A 175 2.54 -28.74 10.18
CA ASP A 175 3.68 -28.50 11.09
C ASP A 175 4.38 -27.14 10.86
N LYS A 176 4.60 -26.75 9.59
CA LYS A 176 5.41 -25.55 9.26
C LYS A 176 4.60 -24.27 9.12
N ILE A 177 3.31 -24.34 8.80
CA ILE A 177 2.47 -23.15 8.56
C ILE A 177 1.54 -22.83 9.73
N GLN A 178 1.22 -23.74 10.65
CA GLN A 178 0.35 -23.43 11.80
C GLN A 178 0.86 -22.32 12.73
N LYS A 179 2.16 -22.00 12.69
CA LYS A 179 2.71 -20.82 13.38
C LYS A 179 2.46 -19.49 12.66
N THR A 180 1.88 -19.56 11.47
CA THR A 180 1.50 -18.42 10.64
C THR A 180 -0.01 -18.26 10.67
N ARG A 181 -0.47 -17.15 11.26
CA ARG A 181 -1.88 -16.90 11.56
C ARG A 181 -2.34 -15.59 10.98
N LEU A 182 -3.51 -15.62 10.37
CA LEU A 182 -4.27 -14.45 9.94
C LEU A 182 -5.39 -14.20 10.94
N LYS A 183 -5.45 -13.00 11.52
CA LYS A 183 -6.58 -12.55 12.32
C LYS A 183 -7.32 -11.46 11.54
N LEU A 184 -8.62 -11.66 11.35
CA LEU A 184 -9.52 -10.74 10.64
C LEU A 184 -10.50 -10.14 11.64
N GLU A 185 -10.57 -8.81 11.70
CA GLU A 185 -11.52 -8.10 12.56
C GLU A 185 -12.50 -7.32 11.68
N PRO A 186 -13.78 -7.74 11.61
CA PRO A 186 -14.82 -7.00 10.90
C PRO A 186 -15.25 -5.74 11.67
N PHE A 187 -16.07 -4.91 11.04
CA PHE A 187 -16.74 -3.79 11.72
C PHE A 187 -17.84 -4.25 12.69
N GLU A 188 -18.49 -5.36 12.36
CA GLU A 188 -19.56 -5.95 13.15
C GLU A 188 -19.24 -7.43 13.40
N GLY A 189 -19.45 -7.89 14.64
CA GLY A 189 -19.16 -9.26 15.04
C GLY A 189 -17.80 -9.45 15.71
N SER A 190 -17.41 -10.72 15.88
CA SER A 190 -16.18 -11.10 16.58
C SER A 190 -15.03 -11.31 15.60
N ALA A 191 -13.80 -11.02 16.03
CA ALA A 191 -12.62 -11.34 15.25
C ALA A 191 -12.51 -12.85 14.98
N ARG A 192 -12.09 -13.20 13.77
CA ARG A 192 -11.82 -14.57 13.32
C ARG A 192 -10.32 -14.79 13.15
N LYS A 193 -9.88 -16.03 13.33
CA LYS A 193 -8.49 -16.45 13.17
C LYS A 193 -8.45 -17.62 12.21
N TYR A 194 -7.51 -17.57 11.28
CA TYR A 194 -7.28 -18.59 10.27
C TYR A 194 -5.79 -18.92 10.29
N ASP A 195 -5.45 -20.19 10.43
CA ASP A 195 -4.08 -20.63 10.26
C ASP A 195 -3.83 -20.83 8.76
N LEU A 196 -2.71 -20.32 8.25
CA LEU A 196 -2.48 -20.23 6.80
C LEU A 196 -2.31 -21.60 6.13
N GLY A 197 -2.06 -22.65 6.91
CA GLY A 197 -1.89 -24.03 6.45
C GLY A 197 -3.21 -24.78 6.32
N ASP A 198 -4.28 -24.28 6.94
CA ASP A 198 -5.55 -24.99 7.00
C ASP A 198 -6.25 -24.97 5.65
N THR A 199 -6.75 -26.15 5.24
CA THR A 199 -7.69 -26.24 4.13
C THR A 199 -9.08 -25.90 4.64
N MET A 200 -9.62 -24.76 4.20
CA MET A 200 -11.00 -24.36 4.52
C MET A 200 -12.00 -25.29 3.83
N LYS A 201 -13.00 -25.75 4.58
CA LYS A 201 -14.17 -26.42 4.01
C LYS A 201 -15.00 -25.44 3.17
N GLU A 202 -15.91 -25.95 2.34
CA GLU A 202 -16.68 -25.14 1.40
C GLU A 202 -17.54 -24.08 2.11
N ASP A 203 -18.15 -24.44 3.24
CA ASP A 203 -18.92 -23.54 4.10
C ASP A 203 -18.04 -22.48 4.79
N GLU A 204 -16.89 -22.90 5.33
CA GLU A 204 -15.91 -21.98 5.93
C GLU A 204 -15.35 -20.99 4.90
N LYS A 205 -15.15 -21.45 3.66
CA LYS A 205 -14.71 -20.61 2.55
C LYS A 205 -15.75 -19.57 2.18
N ALA A 206 -17.03 -19.92 2.15
CA ALA A 206 -18.11 -18.97 1.89
C ALA A 206 -18.19 -17.88 2.98
N GLU A 207 -18.08 -18.26 4.26
CA GLU A 207 -18.00 -17.28 5.38
C GLU A 207 -16.76 -16.40 5.25
N PHE A 208 -15.61 -16.99 4.90
CA PHE A 208 -14.37 -16.26 4.68
C PHE A 208 -14.51 -15.21 3.55
N ASP A 209 -15.03 -15.62 2.39
CA ASP A 209 -15.16 -14.77 1.21
C ASP A 209 -16.10 -13.56 1.44
N GLU A 210 -17.11 -13.72 2.30
CA GLU A 210 -17.98 -12.63 2.77
C GLU A 210 -17.25 -11.71 3.76
N LEU A 211 -16.58 -12.30 4.76
CA LEU A 211 -15.87 -11.58 5.82
C LEU A 211 -14.78 -10.65 5.27
N VAL A 212 -14.04 -11.08 4.24
CA VAL A 212 -12.89 -10.34 3.72
C VAL A 212 -13.22 -9.07 2.94
N GLN A 213 -14.49 -8.77 2.67
CA GLN A 213 -14.90 -7.62 1.86
C GLN A 213 -14.78 -6.28 2.59
N LYS A 214 -14.96 -6.28 3.92
CA LYS A 214 -15.00 -5.05 4.72
C LYS A 214 -14.53 -5.28 6.16
N LEU A 215 -13.22 -5.10 6.34
CA LEU A 215 -12.52 -5.34 7.59
C LEU A 215 -12.07 -4.01 8.23
N LYS A 216 -12.07 -3.99 9.56
CA LYS A 216 -11.49 -2.93 10.38
C LYS A 216 -9.97 -3.10 10.51
N SER A 217 -9.53 -4.34 10.74
CA SER A 217 -8.12 -4.68 10.81
C SER A 217 -7.82 -6.07 10.27
N VAL A 218 -6.64 -6.21 9.67
CA VAL A 218 -6.05 -7.49 9.27
C VAL A 218 -4.74 -7.61 10.02
N GLU A 219 -4.47 -8.79 10.59
CA GLU A 219 -3.22 -9.06 11.29
C GLU A 219 -2.62 -10.36 10.77
N LEU A 220 -1.36 -10.30 10.36
CA LEU A 220 -0.55 -11.45 10.02
C LEU A 220 0.49 -11.66 11.13
N SER A 221 0.47 -12.84 11.73
CA SER A 221 1.54 -13.29 12.63
C SER A 221 2.34 -14.40 11.94
N SER A 222 3.67 -14.30 11.86
CA SER A 222 4.53 -15.37 11.30
C SER A 222 5.99 -15.21 11.72
N GLU A 223 6.66 -16.31 12.08
CA GLU A 223 8.12 -16.29 12.33
C GLU A 223 8.94 -15.95 11.06
N LYS A 224 8.32 -16.01 9.86
CA LYS A 224 8.97 -15.68 8.58
C LYS A 224 9.09 -14.17 8.32
N ILE A 225 8.29 -13.35 9.01
CA ILE A 225 8.41 -11.89 9.00
C ILE A 225 9.11 -11.50 10.30
N GLY A 226 10.26 -10.83 10.23
CA GLY A 226 11.22 -10.81 11.36
C GLY A 226 10.72 -10.20 12.67
N ASN A 227 9.66 -9.38 12.62
CA ASN A 227 8.99 -8.79 13.79
C ASN A 227 7.96 -9.75 14.42
N ASN A 228 7.61 -10.83 13.72
CA ASN A 228 6.56 -11.80 14.01
C ASN A 228 5.15 -11.30 13.77
N ARG A 229 4.88 -9.98 13.68
CA ARG A 229 3.54 -9.48 13.39
C ARG A 229 3.52 -8.21 12.52
N ILE A 230 2.58 -8.19 11.57
CA ILE A 230 2.17 -6.99 10.85
C ILE A 230 0.67 -6.82 11.05
N VAL A 231 0.24 -5.61 11.40
CA VAL A 231 -1.17 -5.25 11.53
C VAL A 231 -1.49 -4.13 10.56
N TRP A 232 -2.45 -4.37 9.67
CA TRP A 232 -3.09 -3.35 8.86
C TRP A 232 -4.37 -2.92 9.55
N MET A 233 -4.58 -1.62 9.72
CA MET A 233 -5.83 -1.05 10.22
C MET A 233 -6.05 0.31 9.60
N THR A 234 -7.29 0.79 9.63
CA THR A 234 -7.56 2.19 9.35
C THR A 234 -7.27 2.99 10.63
N GLU A 235 -6.53 4.10 10.51
CA GLU A 235 -6.18 4.95 11.66
C GLU A 235 -7.45 5.41 12.40
N ASP A 236 -8.49 5.78 11.65
CA ASP A 236 -9.84 5.98 12.14
C ASP A 236 -10.83 5.02 11.46
N THR A 237 -11.50 4.18 12.26
CA THR A 237 -12.49 3.21 11.80
C THR A 237 -13.70 3.84 11.10
N GLY A 238 -14.00 5.11 11.37
CA GLY A 238 -15.06 5.85 10.69
C GLY A 238 -14.67 6.42 9.33
N LYS A 239 -13.43 6.18 8.85
CA LYS A 239 -12.89 6.88 7.66
C LYS A 239 -12.35 5.97 6.56
N GLY A 240 -12.25 4.67 6.78
CA GLY A 240 -11.78 3.72 5.78
C GLY A 240 -12.14 2.29 6.11
N TYR A 241 -11.79 1.37 5.22
CA TYR A 241 -11.97 -0.06 5.40
C TYR A 241 -10.89 -0.85 4.66
N LEU A 242 -10.69 -2.10 5.07
CA LEU A 242 -9.79 -3.05 4.44
C LEU A 242 -10.58 -4.12 3.69
N GLU A 243 -10.01 -4.60 2.60
CA GLU A 243 -10.45 -5.77 1.85
C GLU A 243 -9.25 -6.72 1.73
N LEU A 244 -9.44 -8.01 1.98
CA LEU A 244 -8.41 -9.01 1.73
C LEU A 244 -8.69 -9.72 0.41
N ARG A 245 -7.69 -9.78 -0.47
CA ARG A 245 -7.79 -10.44 -1.78
C ARG A 245 -6.72 -11.53 -1.89
N GLN A 246 -7.12 -12.72 -2.34
CA GLN A 246 -6.18 -13.76 -2.73
C GLN A 246 -6.58 -14.42 -4.06
N THR A 247 -5.59 -14.83 -4.85
CA THR A 247 -5.78 -15.63 -6.08
C THR A 247 -5.28 -17.06 -5.93
N LYS A 248 -4.58 -17.34 -4.82
CA LYS A 248 -3.97 -18.60 -4.43
C LYS A 248 -4.29 -18.83 -2.94
N PRO A 249 -3.98 -20.02 -2.38
CA PRO A 249 -4.00 -20.22 -0.94
C PRO A 249 -3.21 -19.13 -0.20
N LEU A 250 -3.65 -18.74 1.00
CA LEU A 250 -3.11 -17.60 1.74
C LEU A 250 -1.60 -17.71 2.03
N TYR A 251 -1.08 -18.94 2.17
CA TYR A 251 0.36 -19.18 2.35
C TYR A 251 1.22 -18.79 1.14
N HIS A 252 0.63 -18.63 -0.04
CA HIS A 252 1.29 -18.11 -1.24
C HIS A 252 1.25 -16.58 -1.36
N GLY A 253 0.85 -15.89 -0.30
CA GLY A 253 0.70 -14.44 -0.27
C GLY A 253 -0.71 -13.99 -0.64
N PHE A 254 -1.01 -12.76 -0.24
CA PHE A 254 -2.32 -12.14 -0.40
C PHE A 254 -2.15 -10.62 -0.45
N TYR A 255 -3.23 -9.92 -0.80
CA TYR A 255 -3.28 -8.47 -0.81
C TYR A 255 -4.21 -7.97 0.30
N VAL A 256 -3.78 -6.93 1.00
CA VAL A 256 -4.62 -6.12 1.88
C VAL A 256 -4.85 -4.79 1.18
N VAL A 257 -6.08 -4.51 0.81
CA VAL A 257 -6.46 -3.28 0.11
C VAL A 257 -7.20 -2.37 1.06
N TRP A 258 -6.63 -1.22 1.37
CA TRP A 258 -7.30 -0.17 2.12
C TRP A 258 -7.93 0.85 1.20
N ARG A 259 -9.12 1.34 1.57
CA ARG A 259 -9.78 2.46 0.90
C ARG A 259 -10.39 3.42 1.92
N PRO A 260 -10.35 4.73 1.66
CA PRO A 260 -11.15 5.68 2.39
C PRO A 260 -12.64 5.43 2.12
N LEU A 261 -13.50 5.76 3.09
CA LEU A 261 -14.93 5.85 2.85
C LEU A 261 -15.24 7.04 1.91
N PRO A 262 -16.35 7.01 1.16
CA PRO A 262 -16.68 8.09 0.23
C PRO A 262 -16.67 9.46 0.90
N GLY A 263 -15.89 10.40 0.36
CA GLY A 263 -15.76 11.77 0.86
C GLY A 263 -14.88 11.91 2.10
N LYS A 264 -14.20 10.85 2.53
CA LYS A 264 -13.26 10.84 3.65
C LYS A 264 -11.81 10.95 3.24
N GLU A 265 -11.52 10.83 1.95
CA GLU A 265 -10.17 10.92 1.40
C GLU A 265 -9.48 12.23 1.78
N GLY A 266 -8.29 12.13 2.37
CA GLY A 266 -7.50 13.27 2.82
C GLY A 266 -8.01 13.99 4.07
N GLU A 267 -9.05 13.49 4.75
CA GLU A 267 -9.34 13.90 6.14
C GLU A 267 -8.25 13.35 7.08
N GLU A 268 -7.94 14.08 8.15
CA GLU A 268 -7.09 13.58 9.23
C GLU A 268 -7.65 12.27 9.78
N GLY A 269 -6.82 11.24 9.98
CA GLY A 269 -7.27 9.90 10.35
C GLY A 269 -7.77 9.02 9.21
N SER A 270 -7.92 9.54 7.99
CA SER A 270 -8.23 8.73 6.79
C SER A 270 -6.95 8.21 6.15
N ARG A 271 -6.29 7.30 6.87
CA ARG A 271 -5.04 6.67 6.45
C ARG A 271 -5.06 5.18 6.77
N LEU A 272 -4.38 4.40 5.95
CA LEU A 272 -3.96 3.05 6.31
C LEU A 272 -2.83 3.16 7.31
N GLU A 273 -2.98 2.54 8.48
CA GLU A 273 -1.94 2.32 9.44
C GLU A 273 -1.42 0.88 9.31
N MET A 274 -0.11 0.75 9.15
CA MET A 274 0.62 -0.50 9.21
C MET A 274 1.52 -0.50 10.44
N GLU A 275 1.22 -1.33 11.43
CA GLU A 275 2.07 -1.54 12.59
C GLU A 275 2.93 -2.80 12.42
N MET A 276 4.24 -2.67 12.59
CA MET A 276 5.19 -3.79 12.63
C MET A 276 5.65 -4.01 14.06
N LYS A 277 5.20 -5.13 14.64
CA LYS A 277 5.42 -5.49 16.04
C LYS A 277 6.12 -6.82 16.14
#